data_AF-A0A5Q0SI16-F1
#
_entry.id   AF-A0A5Q0SI16-F1
#
_cell.length_a   1.000
_cell.length_b   1.000
_cell.length_c   1.000
_cell.angle_alpha   90.00
_cell.angle_beta   90.00
_cell.angle_gamma   90.00
#
_symmetry.space_group_name_H-M   'P 1'
#
loop_
_entity.id
_entity.type
_entity.pdbx_description
1 polymer ?
#
loop_
_entity_poly.entity_id
_entity_poly.type
_entity_poly.pdbx_seq_one_letter_code
_entity_poly.pdbx_strand_id
1 'polypeptide(L)'
;MKNISETFNLDYNLLKALEEVEKAWTNYLDKLRELIKGPVVIIIDDTFDHKEYARARNRASGQGNYIMCQAHKRFESGVQLLTIAIYDLNTKKAYMIGAFPYATREMYEW
;
A
#
# COMPACT_ATOMS: atom_id res chain seq x y z
N MET A 1 -1.00 10.87 -25.94
CA MET A 1 -0.87 10.38 -24.56
C MET A 1 0.58 10.00 -24.35
N LYS A 2 1.28 10.57 -23.35
CA LYS A 2 2.58 10.01 -22.94
C LYS A 2 2.35 8.60 -22.41
N ASN A 3 3.28 7.68 -22.67
CA ASN A 3 3.20 6.35 -22.10
C ASN A 3 3.23 6.49 -20.56
N ILE A 4 2.50 5.65 -19.83
CA ILE A 4 2.52 5.63 -18.36
C ILE A 4 3.96 5.43 -17.87
N SER A 5 4.74 4.56 -18.54
CA SER A 5 6.16 4.38 -18.22
C SER A 5 6.99 5.66 -18.38
N GLU A 6 6.76 6.43 -19.45
CA GLU A 6 7.43 7.74 -19.66
C GLU A 6 6.99 8.78 -18.63
N THR A 7 5.73 8.73 -18.19
CA THR A 7 5.17 9.65 -17.19
C THR A 7 5.76 9.41 -15.81
N PHE A 8 6.01 8.14 -15.47
CA PHE A 8 6.60 7.73 -14.20
C PHE A 8 8.11 7.47 -14.29
N ASN A 9 8.73 7.76 -15.44
CA ASN A 9 10.15 7.54 -15.71
C ASN A 9 10.61 6.10 -15.39
N LEU A 10 9.75 5.11 -15.70
CA LEU A 10 10.01 3.69 -15.47
C LEU A 10 10.88 3.17 -16.63
N ASP A 11 12.10 2.75 -16.31
CA ASP A 11 12.95 2.09 -17.28
C ASP A 11 12.56 0.62 -17.48
N TYR A 12 13.13 -0.02 -18.50
CA TYR A 12 12.86 -1.41 -18.82
C TYR A 12 13.21 -2.38 -17.69
N ASN A 13 14.27 -2.11 -16.92
CA ASN A 13 14.67 -2.97 -15.82
C ASN A 13 13.65 -2.92 -14.68
N LEU A 14 13.12 -1.72 -14.40
CA LEU A 14 12.06 -1.55 -13.42
C LEU A 14 10.77 -2.23 -13.86
N LEU A 15 10.39 -2.12 -15.13
CA LEU A 15 9.23 -2.83 -15.68
C LEU A 15 9.39 -4.36 -15.55
N LYS A 16 10.57 -4.88 -15.86
CA LYS A 16 10.86 -6.31 -15.70
C LYS A 16 10.81 -6.76 -14.23
N ALA A 17 11.35 -5.95 -13.32
CA ALA A 17 11.26 -6.23 -11.88
C ALA A 17 9.81 -6.25 -11.39
N LEU A 18 8.96 -5.34 -11.87
CA LEU A 18 7.53 -5.34 -11.55
C LEU A 18 6.83 -6.60 -12.06
N GLU A 19 7.14 -7.06 -13.28
CA GLU A 19 6.60 -8.31 -13.82
C GLU A 19 7.02 -9.54 -12.99
N GLU A 20 8.28 -9.58 -12.53
CA GLU A 20 8.76 -10.64 -11.64
C GLU A 20 8.06 -10.63 -10.28
N VAL A 21 7.82 -9.43 -9.72
CA VAL A 21 7.03 -9.25 -8.49
C VAL A 21 5.59 -9.72 -8.69
N GLU A 22 4.95 -9.38 -9.80
CA GLU A 22 3.58 -9.84 -10.14
C GLU A 22 3.48 -11.36 -10.24
N LYS A 23 4.47 -12.00 -10.89
CA LYS A 23 4.54 -13.47 -10.98
C LYS A 23 4.73 -14.11 -9.61
N ALA A 24 5.65 -13.59 -8.80
CA ALA A 24 5.88 -14.09 -7.45
C ALA A 24 4.62 -13.93 -6.57
N TRP A 25 3.95 -12.80 -6.72
CA TRP A 25 2.71 -12.48 -6.04
C TRP A 25 1.58 -13.46 -6.40
N THR A 26 1.38 -13.72 -7.70
CA THR A 26 0.40 -14.70 -8.19
C THR A 26 0.67 -16.10 -7.64
N ASN A 27 1.92 -16.56 -7.71
CA ASN A 27 2.33 -17.86 -7.17
C ASN A 27 2.08 -17.97 -5.65
N TYR A 28 2.25 -16.88 -4.90
CA TYR A 28 1.96 -16.84 -3.47
C TYR A 28 0.45 -17.03 -3.21
N LEU A 29 -0.40 -16.31 -3.95
CA LEU A 29 -1.85 -16.43 -3.83
C LEU A 29 -2.37 -17.83 -4.14
N ASP A 30 -1.82 -18.46 -5.20
CA ASP A 30 -2.20 -19.83 -5.55
C ASP A 30 -1.86 -20.82 -4.43
N LYS A 31 -0.67 -20.70 -3.83
CA LYS A 31 -0.28 -21.52 -2.67
C LYS A 31 -1.17 -21.27 -1.45
N LEU A 32 -1.55 -20.02 -1.18
CA LEU A 32 -2.50 -19.73 -0.10
C LEU A 32 -3.85 -20.39 -0.34
N ARG A 33 -4.36 -20.39 -1.58
CA ARG A 33 -5.61 -21.07 -1.94
C ARG A 33 -5.53 -22.59 -1.78
N GLU A 34 -4.36 -23.16 -2.00
CA GLU A 34 -4.11 -24.58 -1.71
C GLU A 34 -4.11 -24.86 -0.21
N LEU A 35 -3.50 -23.97 0.58
CA LEU A 35 -3.33 -24.12 2.03
C LEU A 35 -4.64 -23.90 2.80
N ILE A 36 -5.41 -22.88 2.42
CA ILE A 36 -6.57 -22.40 3.17
C ILE A 36 -7.83 -23.05 2.60
N LYS A 37 -8.30 -24.12 3.25
CA LYS A 37 -9.50 -24.87 2.86
C LYS A 37 -10.76 -24.54 3.67
N GLY A 38 -10.58 -23.85 4.79
CA GLY A 38 -11.61 -23.56 5.77
C GLY A 38 -12.25 -22.18 5.65
N PRO A 39 -13.19 -21.86 6.57
CA PRO A 39 -13.72 -20.52 6.68
C PRO A 39 -12.62 -19.53 7.07
N VAL A 40 -12.68 -18.33 6.48
CA VAL A 40 -11.70 -17.27 6.66
C VAL A 40 -12.36 -15.98 7.14
N VAL A 41 -11.58 -15.16 7.84
CA VAL A 41 -11.90 -13.75 8.09
C VAL A 41 -10.95 -12.90 7.26
N ILE A 42 -11.48 -11.92 6.54
CA ILE A 42 -10.68 -10.92 5.83
C ILE A 42 -10.49 -9.74 6.77
N ILE A 43 -9.24 -9.42 7.06
CA ILE A 43 -8.85 -8.25 7.84
C ILE A 43 -8.40 -7.20 6.83
N ILE A 44 -9.08 -6.07 6.82
CA ILE A 44 -8.70 -4.88 6.07
C ILE A 44 -8.29 -3.85 7.11
N ASP A 45 -7.02 -3.49 7.08
CA ASP A 45 -6.44 -2.50 7.95
C ASP A 45 -5.97 -1.31 7.14
N ASP A 46 -6.56 -0.15 7.44
CA ASP A 46 -6.22 1.11 6.81
C ASP A 46 -5.32 1.90 7.76
N THR A 47 -4.03 1.55 7.73
CA THR A 47 -3.04 2.14 8.64
C THR A 47 -2.39 3.35 8.00
N PHE A 48 -2.33 4.43 8.78
CA PHE A 48 -1.55 5.61 8.47
C PHE A 48 -0.19 5.52 9.16
N ASP A 49 0.91 5.51 8.38
CA ASP A 49 2.26 5.47 8.94
C ASP A 49 3.01 6.80 8.72
N HIS A 50 3.62 7.28 9.80
CA HIS A 50 4.39 8.51 9.89
C HIS A 50 5.90 8.18 9.85
N LYS A 51 6.39 7.60 8.75
CA LYS A 51 7.81 7.26 8.65
C LYS A 51 8.65 8.52 8.50
N GLU A 52 9.81 8.59 9.17
CA GLU A 52 10.72 9.75 9.04
C GLU A 52 11.17 10.03 7.61
N TYR A 53 11.23 9.01 6.74
CA TYR A 53 11.55 9.19 5.32
C TYR A 53 10.40 9.81 4.51
N ALA A 54 9.17 9.74 5.02
CA ALA A 54 8.02 10.41 4.43
C ALA A 54 8.04 11.92 4.68
N ARG A 55 9.02 12.43 5.46
CA ARG A 55 9.37 13.85 5.51
C ARG A 55 9.84 14.28 4.13
N ALA A 56 8.92 14.74 3.30
CA ALA A 56 9.28 15.39 2.06
C ALA A 56 10.10 16.65 2.39
N ARG A 57 11.43 16.57 2.27
CA ARG A 57 12.26 17.78 2.25
C ARG A 57 11.94 18.52 0.95
N ASN A 58 11.19 19.60 1.12
CA ASN A 58 10.93 20.65 0.14
C ASN A 58 9.92 20.42 -0.98
N ARG A 59 9.09 19.36 -1.00
CA ARG A 59 7.86 19.32 -1.84
C ARG A 59 6.80 18.35 -1.31
N ALA A 60 5.68 18.88 -0.85
CA ALA A 60 4.39 18.20 -0.90
C ALA A 60 3.30 19.27 -1.10
N SER A 61 2.32 18.99 -1.97
CA SER A 61 1.37 19.98 -2.53
C SER A 61 0.43 20.56 -1.47
N GLY A 62 -0.25 21.67 -1.78
CA GLY A 62 -1.21 22.32 -0.88
C GLY A 62 -2.51 21.54 -0.58
N GLN A 63 -2.60 20.27 -1.02
CA GLN A 63 -3.85 19.49 -1.06
C GLN A 63 -3.65 17.96 -0.80
N GLY A 64 -2.52 17.54 -0.18
CA GLY A 64 -2.15 16.11 0.00
C GLY A 64 -2.28 15.55 1.43
N ASN A 65 -1.95 14.26 1.61
CA ASN A 65 -2.01 13.47 2.85
C ASN A 65 -1.18 14.05 4.03
N TYR A 66 -1.71 15.07 4.70
CA TYR A 66 -1.13 15.60 5.93
C TYR A 66 -2.02 15.29 7.13
N ILE A 67 -1.43 14.71 8.17
CA ILE A 67 -2.07 14.60 9.49
C ILE A 67 -1.38 15.57 10.45
N MET A 68 -2.16 16.22 11.31
CA MET A 68 -1.61 16.95 12.45
C MET A 68 -0.98 15.95 13.42
N CYS A 69 0.35 15.89 13.43
CA CYS A 69 1.09 15.04 14.35
C CYS A 69 1.06 15.65 15.75
N GLN A 70 0.40 14.98 16.71
CA GLN A 70 0.26 15.49 18.08
C GLN A 70 1.62 15.60 18.81
N ALA A 71 2.57 14.72 18.49
CA ALA A 71 3.91 14.75 19.08
C ALA A 71 4.73 15.96 18.57
N HIS A 72 4.69 16.23 17.26
CA HIS A 72 5.49 17.29 16.63
C HIS A 72 4.75 18.63 16.49
N LYS A 73 3.46 18.68 16.81
CA LYS A 73 2.57 19.85 16.72
C LYS A 73 2.61 20.53 15.34
N ARG A 74 2.68 19.74 14.26
CA ARG A 74 2.65 20.23 12.88
C ARG A 74 2.04 19.20 11.94
N PHE A 75 1.60 19.68 10.77
CA PHE A 75 1.17 18.83 9.67
C PHE A 75 2.37 18.11 9.05
N GLU A 76 2.30 16.78 8.97
CA GLU A 76 3.36 15.94 8.39
C GLU A 76 2.81 15.07 7.26
N SER A 77 3.57 14.97 6.16
CA SER A 77 3.23 14.12 5.03
C SER A 77 3.35 12.65 5.43
N GLY A 78 2.28 11.89 5.25
CA GLY A 78 2.26 10.46 5.55
C GLY A 78 1.90 9.61 4.34
N VAL A 79 2.23 8.32 4.43
CA VAL A 79 1.81 7.31 3.47
C VAL A 79 0.66 6.55 4.12
N GLN A 80 -0.49 6.51 3.44
CA GLN A 80 -1.56 5.59 3.83
C GLN A 80 -1.27 4.24 3.20
N LEU A 81 -1.47 3.19 3.99
CA LEU A 81 -1.24 1.82 3.59
C LEU A 81 -2.51 1.03 3.86
N LEU A 82 -3.13 0.55 2.79
CA LEU A 82 -4.20 -0.43 2.90
C LEU A 82 -3.56 -1.81 2.98
N THR A 83 -3.60 -2.42 4.17
CA THR A 83 -3.12 -3.78 4.40
C THR A 83 -4.30 -4.75 4.39
N ILE A 84 -4.16 -5.85 3.67
CA ILE A 84 -5.17 -6.90 3.60
C ILE A 84 -4.54 -8.19 4.08
N ALA A 85 -5.19 -8.86 5.03
CA ALA A 85 -4.79 -10.17 5.53
C ALA A 85 -5.97 -11.15 5.55
N ILE A 86 -5.70 -12.43 5.27
CA ILE A 86 -6.64 -13.52 5.55
C ILE A 86 -6.26 -14.14 6.89
N TYR A 87 -7.24 -14.28 7.77
CA TYR A 87 -7.14 -15.10 8.97
C TYR A 87 -7.90 -16.41 8.78
N ASP A 88 -7.19 -17.52 8.78
CA ASP A 88 -7.77 -18.87 8.68
C ASP A 88 -8.30 -19.32 10.05
N LEU A 89 -9.61 -19.53 10.14
CA LEU A 89 -10.27 -19.90 11.39
C LEU A 89 -9.98 -21.33 11.84
N ASN A 90 -9.55 -22.21 10.93
CA ASN A 90 -9.20 -23.59 11.27
C ASN A 90 -7.81 -23.65 11.91
N THR A 91 -6.82 -23.03 11.27
CA THR A 91 -5.42 -23.07 11.74
C THR A 91 -5.05 -21.95 12.70
N LYS A 92 -5.93 -20.94 12.88
CA LYS A 92 -5.69 -19.72 13.67
C LYS A 92 -4.45 -18.93 13.21
N LYS A 93 -4.16 -18.98 11.91
CA LYS A 93 -3.02 -18.29 11.29
C LYS A 93 -3.49 -17.12 10.44
N ALA A 94 -2.73 -16.03 10.47
CA ALA A 94 -2.90 -14.88 9.58
C ALA A 94 -1.90 -14.94 8.42
N TYR A 95 -2.36 -14.58 7.22
CA TYR A 95 -1.58 -14.52 5.99
C TYR A 95 -1.78 -13.14 5.35
N MET A 96 -0.70 -12.39 5.11
CA MET A 96 -0.79 -11.07 4.49
C MET A 96 -0.96 -11.21 2.97
N ILE A 97 -2.05 -10.67 2.44
CA ILE A 97 -2.44 -10.70 1.02
C ILE A 97 -2.08 -9.37 0.32
N GLY A 98 -1.51 -8.41 1.01
CA GLY A 98 -1.07 -7.21 0.32
C GLY A 98 -1.03 -6.00 1.22
N ALA A 99 -0.23 -5.05 0.77
CA ALA A 99 -0.07 -3.76 1.39
C ALA A 99 0.03 -2.74 0.26
N PHE A 100 -1.02 -1.95 0.08
CA PHE A 100 -1.17 -1.04 -1.04
C PHE A 100 -0.98 0.39 -0.55
N PRO A 101 0.11 1.07 -0.93
CA PRO A 101 0.25 2.48 -0.64
C PRO A 101 -0.77 3.23 -1.49
N TYR A 102 -1.50 4.16 -0.88
CA TYR A 102 -2.41 5.02 -1.63
C TYR A 102 -2.35 6.45 -1.09
N ALA A 103 -2.73 7.40 -1.97
CA ALA A 103 -2.94 8.78 -1.57
C ALA A 103 -4.44 8.99 -1.40
N THR A 104 -4.90 9.54 -0.27
CA THR A 104 -6.29 10.01 -0.18
C THR A 104 -6.46 11.12 -1.21
N ARG A 105 -7.47 10.97 -2.07
CA ARG A 105 -7.91 12.04 -2.97
C ARG A 105 -8.30 13.27 -2.15
N GLU A 106 -8.06 14.45 -2.71
CA GLU A 106 -8.68 15.70 -2.26
C GLU A 106 -10.14 15.46 -1.89
N MET A 107 -10.50 15.68 -0.62
CA MET A 107 -11.88 15.94 -0.28
C MET A 107 -12.19 17.33 -0.84
N TYR A 108 -12.96 17.38 -1.92
CA TYR A 108 -13.57 18.62 -2.38
C TYR A 108 -14.60 19.02 -1.31
N GLU A 109 -14.20 19.89 -0.38
CA GLU A 109 -15.13 20.67 0.42
C GLU A 109 -15.82 21.67 -0.52
N TRP A 110 -17.14 21.63 -0.55
CA TRP A 110 -18.01 22.50 -1.35
C TRP A 110 -18.22 23.84 -0.64
#